data_AF-A0A5N5GML1-F1
#
_entry.id   AF-A0A5N5GML1-F1
#
_cell.length_a   1.000
_cell.length_b   1.000
_cell.length_c   1.000
_cell.angle_alpha   90.00
_cell.angle_beta   90.00
_cell.angle_gamma   90.00
#
_symmetry.space_group_name_H-M   'P 1'
#
loop_
_entity.id
_entity.type
_entity.pdbx_description
1 polymer ?
#
loop_
_entity_poly.entity_id
_entity_poly.type
_entity_poly.pdbx_seq_one_letter_code
_entity_poly.pdbx_strand_id
1 'polypeptide(L)'
;METIVTGDQVDFDPSAPPPSLSYVVRDFLVGFVLPAIAKYSDSWYVWPIYWVTGLLREPCFGLCFFSDSRLLNSFVGHISPSSILVPYHGWWNHGNVEKDELGSCTLDNGTKTLRFTIPFPRISSHFHPSSGLFSPNERLDVITSTASVVLVAALLLYFSILQGPIQMLKLYFVPYWVFVMWLNIVTYLHHHGYETKLPWYRGKEWSYLRGGLTTVDLYSDYGMFNKIHHDIGTHVIHHLFSQIPHYHLEEAPILGKYYREPKQSGPIPFHLLKILATSLNEDNYVSDHGGIVFYHTDPQRLKYFKNKSN
;
A
#
# COMPACT_ATOMS: atom_id res chain seq x y z
N MET A 1 -20.79 28.36 4.44
CA MET A 1 -19.92 27.29 4.95
C MET A 1 -20.79 26.48 5.88
N GLU A 2 -21.75 25.77 5.31
CA GLU A 2 -22.81 25.04 6.00
C GLU A 2 -23.12 23.83 5.12
N THR A 3 -23.48 22.70 5.75
CA THR A 3 -23.63 21.35 5.17
C THR A 3 -22.34 20.66 4.72
N ILE A 4 -21.49 20.31 5.69
CA ILE A 4 -20.62 19.13 5.60
C ILE A 4 -20.95 18.29 6.84
N VAL A 5 -21.56 17.11 6.62
CA VAL A 5 -21.96 16.10 7.60
C VAL A 5 -23.16 16.49 8.49
N THR A 6 -24.37 16.41 7.95
CA THR A 6 -25.52 16.01 8.77
C THR A 6 -25.32 14.52 9.09
N GLY A 7 -25.27 14.21 10.38
CA GLY A 7 -25.01 12.89 10.92
C GLY A 7 -26.16 11.91 10.72
N ASP A 8 -26.50 11.62 9.47
CA ASP A 8 -26.92 10.28 9.13
C ASP A 8 -25.62 9.47 9.07
N GLN A 9 -25.19 8.94 10.22
CA GLN A 9 -24.34 7.77 10.19
C GLN A 9 -25.10 6.78 9.33
N VAL A 10 -24.57 6.44 8.17
CA VAL A 10 -24.95 5.17 7.58
C VAL A 10 -24.61 4.17 8.67
N ASP A 11 -25.64 3.63 9.33
CA ASP A 11 -25.54 2.53 10.28
C ASP A 11 -25.05 1.33 9.47
N PHE A 12 -23.77 1.38 9.10
CA PHE A 12 -23.07 0.22 8.62
C PHE A 12 -22.97 -0.68 9.83
N ASP A 13 -23.66 -1.79 9.77
CA ASP A 13 -23.54 -2.84 10.77
C ASP A 13 -22.21 -3.58 10.52
N PRO A 14 -21.11 -3.28 11.24
CA PRO A 14 -19.89 -4.10 11.20
C PRO A 14 -20.16 -5.56 11.62
N SER A 15 -21.32 -5.82 12.24
CA SER A 15 -21.81 -7.09 12.74
C SER A 15 -22.72 -7.84 11.76
N ALA A 16 -22.65 -7.54 10.45
CA ALA A 16 -23.13 -8.48 9.43
C ALA A 16 -22.00 -9.48 9.09
N PRO A 17 -21.88 -10.63 9.79
CA PRO A 17 -20.73 -11.53 9.69
C PRO A 17 -20.55 -12.31 8.37
N PRO A 18 -21.52 -12.48 7.44
CA PRO A 18 -21.20 -13.29 6.26
C PRO A 18 -20.17 -12.68 5.30
N PRO A 19 -20.17 -11.38 4.92
CA PRO A 19 -19.28 -10.91 3.86
C PRO A 19 -17.81 -10.82 4.27
N SER A 20 -17.45 -10.11 5.35
CA SER A 20 -16.07 -9.73 5.66
C SER A 20 -15.12 -10.92 5.91
N LEU A 21 -15.49 -11.83 6.80
CA LEU A 21 -14.72 -13.04 7.10
C LEU A 21 -14.69 -14.00 5.91
N SER A 22 -15.73 -14.01 5.08
CA SER A 22 -15.73 -14.84 3.86
C SER A 22 -14.68 -14.36 2.85
N TYR A 23 -14.44 -13.05 2.74
CA TYR A 23 -13.35 -12.52 1.91
C TYR A 23 -11.98 -12.95 2.45
N VAL A 24 -11.75 -12.80 3.75
CA VAL A 24 -10.50 -13.26 4.39
C VAL A 24 -10.28 -14.76 4.15
N VAL A 25 -11.29 -15.59 4.40
CA VAL A 25 -11.21 -17.04 4.14
C VAL A 25 -10.98 -17.33 2.66
N ARG A 26 -11.67 -16.63 1.76
CA ARG A 26 -11.47 -16.77 0.30
C ARG A 26 -10.02 -16.48 -0.07
N ASP A 27 -9.44 -15.41 0.45
CA ASP A 27 -8.10 -14.98 0.09
C ASP A 27 -7.05 -15.93 0.67
N PHE A 28 -7.22 -16.41 1.92
CA PHE A 28 -6.40 -17.50 2.47
C PHE A 28 -6.51 -18.78 1.63
N LEU A 29 -7.72 -19.21 1.28
CA LEU A 29 -7.91 -20.42 0.46
C LEU A 29 -7.22 -20.28 -0.89
N VAL A 30 -7.35 -19.13 -1.54
CA VAL A 30 -6.69 -18.87 -2.81
C VAL A 30 -5.17 -18.87 -2.66
N GLY A 31 -4.66 -18.28 -1.57
CA GLY A 31 -3.25 -18.25 -1.20
C GLY A 31 -2.65 -19.65 -1.03
N PHE A 32 -3.44 -20.70 -0.77
CA PHE A 32 -2.97 -22.10 -0.76
C PHE A 32 -3.29 -22.87 -2.04
N VAL A 33 -4.46 -22.65 -2.64
CA VAL A 33 -4.94 -23.39 -3.82
C VAL A 33 -4.17 -23.03 -5.08
N LEU A 34 -3.93 -21.75 -5.36
CA LEU A 34 -3.23 -21.33 -6.58
C LEU A 34 -1.77 -21.80 -6.62
N PRO A 35 -0.96 -21.67 -5.55
CA PRO A 35 0.40 -22.21 -5.55
C PRO A 35 0.41 -23.73 -5.67
N ALA A 36 -0.58 -24.43 -5.09
CA ALA A 36 -0.72 -25.88 -5.26
C ALA A 36 -1.00 -26.25 -6.72
N ILE A 37 -1.97 -25.59 -7.37
CA ILE A 37 -2.25 -25.80 -8.80
C ILE A 37 -1.00 -25.50 -9.64
N ALA A 38 -0.30 -24.39 -9.38
CA ALA A 38 0.92 -24.03 -10.11
C ALA A 38 2.03 -25.08 -9.95
N LYS A 39 2.19 -25.60 -8.73
CA LYS A 39 3.16 -26.66 -8.42
C LYS A 39 2.82 -27.99 -9.10
N TYR A 40 1.54 -28.39 -9.12
CA TYR A 40 1.11 -29.72 -9.59
C TYR A 40 0.72 -29.77 -11.07
N SER A 41 0.46 -28.65 -11.74
CA SER A 41 0.00 -28.64 -13.14
C SER A 41 1.07 -29.00 -14.18
N ASP A 42 2.35 -29.12 -13.77
CA ASP A 42 3.52 -29.41 -14.63
C ASP A 42 3.56 -28.63 -15.96
N SER A 43 2.98 -27.42 -15.96
CA SER A 43 2.82 -26.61 -17.15
C SER A 43 3.56 -25.29 -16.98
N TRP A 44 4.41 -24.96 -17.94
CA TRP A 44 5.17 -23.72 -17.91
C TRP A 44 4.26 -22.49 -18.02
N TYR A 45 3.13 -22.60 -18.72
CA TYR A 45 2.15 -21.53 -18.92
C TYR A 45 1.44 -21.11 -17.63
N VAL A 46 1.38 -21.99 -16.63
CA VAL A 46 0.69 -21.71 -15.37
C VAL A 46 1.49 -20.75 -14.50
N TRP A 47 2.82 -20.71 -14.63
CA TRP A 47 3.67 -19.85 -13.83
C TRP A 47 3.45 -18.35 -14.06
N PRO A 48 3.45 -17.82 -15.30
CA PRO A 48 3.12 -16.42 -15.53
C PRO A 48 1.72 -16.03 -15.04
N ILE A 49 0.73 -16.90 -15.24
CA ILE A 49 -0.64 -16.67 -14.77
C ILE A 49 -0.65 -16.59 -13.24
N TYR A 50 0.00 -17.53 -12.58
CA TYR A 50 0.13 -17.57 -11.13
C TYR A 50 0.85 -16.31 -10.58
N TRP A 51 1.95 -15.90 -11.20
CA TRP A 51 2.68 -14.69 -10.79
C TRP A 51 1.84 -13.43 -10.96
N VAL A 52 1.09 -13.33 -12.06
CA VAL A 52 0.14 -12.23 -12.29
C VAL A 52 -1.02 -12.29 -11.30
N THR A 53 -1.52 -13.47 -10.91
CA THR A 53 -2.50 -13.53 -9.82
C THR A 53 -1.93 -13.07 -8.47
N GLY A 54 -0.60 -13.20 -8.28
CA GLY A 54 0.13 -12.58 -7.18
C GLY A 54 0.13 -11.05 -7.20
N LEU A 55 0.09 -10.40 -8.38
CA LEU A 55 -0.07 -8.93 -8.52
C LEU A 55 -1.34 -8.43 -7.79
N LEU A 56 -2.36 -9.29 -7.70
CA LEU A 56 -3.72 -8.81 -7.54
C LEU A 56 -4.31 -9.05 -6.17
N ARG A 57 -3.72 -9.90 -5.32
CA ARG A 57 -4.53 -10.58 -4.30
C ARG A 57 -3.99 -10.58 -2.89
N GLU A 58 -3.24 -9.56 -2.53
CA GLU A 58 -2.94 -9.31 -1.12
C GLU A 58 -3.13 -7.82 -0.77
N PRO A 59 -4.38 -7.36 -0.64
CA PRO A 59 -4.60 -6.36 0.40
C PRO A 59 -5.79 -6.68 1.31
N CYS A 60 -5.53 -7.49 2.33
CA CYS A 60 -6.08 -7.21 3.66
C CYS A 60 -5.21 -6.16 4.41
N PHE A 61 -4.41 -5.37 3.69
CA PHE A 61 -3.62 -4.28 4.26
C PHE A 61 -4.47 -3.03 4.40
N GLY A 62 -5.18 -2.91 5.52
CA GLY A 62 -5.83 -1.65 5.90
C GLY A 62 -7.29 -1.78 6.33
N LEU A 63 -7.89 -2.97 6.21
CA LEU A 63 -9.23 -3.22 6.75
C LEU A 63 -9.09 -3.66 8.19
N CYS A 64 -8.86 -2.71 9.09
CA CYS A 64 -8.63 -3.01 10.50
C CYS A 64 -9.90 -3.48 11.25
N PHE A 65 -11.01 -3.71 10.54
CA PHE A 65 -12.31 -4.01 11.12
C PHE A 65 -13.07 -5.02 10.24
N PHE A 66 -12.95 -6.30 10.59
CA PHE A 66 -13.72 -7.39 9.96
C PHE A 66 -14.89 -7.84 10.85
N SER A 67 -14.82 -7.49 12.14
CA SER A 67 -15.73 -7.89 13.20
C SER A 67 -15.70 -6.85 14.32
N ASP A 68 -16.72 -6.82 15.17
CA ASP A 68 -16.72 -6.04 16.42
C ASP A 68 -15.68 -6.52 17.44
N SER A 69 -15.17 -7.73 17.27
CA SER A 69 -14.15 -8.28 18.15
C SER A 69 -12.78 -7.70 17.82
N ARG A 70 -12.31 -6.79 18.69
CA ARG A 70 -10.93 -6.28 18.65
C ARG A 70 -9.90 -7.40 18.64
N LEU A 71 -10.14 -8.49 19.38
CA LEU A 71 -9.23 -9.64 19.43
C LEU A 71 -9.14 -10.35 18.08
N LEU A 72 -10.28 -10.54 17.40
CA LEU A 72 -10.31 -11.17 16.08
C LEU A 72 -9.61 -10.29 15.04
N ASN A 73 -9.87 -8.97 15.06
CA ASN A 73 -9.20 -8.03 14.16
C ASN A 73 -7.69 -7.98 14.41
N SER A 74 -7.24 -7.96 15.66
CA SER A 74 -5.81 -8.04 15.99
C SER A 74 -5.19 -9.36 15.55
N PHE A 75 -5.87 -10.49 15.73
CA PHE A 75 -5.36 -11.80 15.32
C PHE A 75 -5.17 -11.88 13.80
N VAL A 76 -6.21 -11.54 13.02
CA VAL A 76 -6.14 -11.50 11.55
C VAL A 76 -5.11 -10.46 11.10
N GLY A 77 -5.11 -9.29 11.74
CA GLY A 77 -4.17 -8.20 11.52
C GLY A 77 -2.72 -8.57 11.79
N HIS A 78 -2.41 -9.53 12.66
CA HIS A 78 -1.04 -10.02 12.83
C HIS A 78 -0.65 -11.06 11.77
N ILE A 79 -1.59 -11.88 11.27
CA ILE A 79 -1.31 -12.95 10.32
C ILE A 79 -1.11 -12.38 8.91
N SER A 80 -2.08 -11.61 8.41
CA SER A 80 -2.08 -11.19 7.00
C SER A 80 -0.85 -10.34 6.65
N PRO A 81 -0.47 -9.30 7.43
CA PRO A 81 0.72 -8.52 7.15
C PRO A 81 2.04 -9.22 7.39
N SER A 82 2.10 -10.09 8.40
CA SER A 82 3.32 -10.86 8.65
C SER A 82 3.60 -11.85 7.51
N SER A 83 2.57 -12.30 6.78
CA SER A 83 2.73 -13.20 5.62
C SER A 83 3.61 -12.60 4.51
N ILE A 84 3.66 -11.27 4.42
CA ILE A 84 4.53 -10.52 3.50
C ILE A 84 5.72 -9.87 4.20
N LEU A 85 6.01 -10.27 5.43
CA LEU A 85 7.09 -9.75 6.29
C LEU A 85 6.93 -8.28 6.69
N VAL A 86 5.69 -7.78 6.79
CA VAL A 86 5.39 -6.42 7.24
C VAL A 86 4.83 -6.44 8.68
N PRO A 87 5.36 -5.64 9.62
CA PRO A 87 4.86 -5.61 10.99
C PRO A 87 3.52 -4.87 11.07
N TYR A 88 2.48 -5.55 11.58
CA TYR A 88 1.11 -5.03 11.66
C TYR A 88 0.98 -3.64 12.31
N HIS A 89 1.46 -3.49 13.55
CA HIS A 89 1.34 -2.21 14.27
C HIS A 89 2.30 -1.14 13.71
N GLY A 90 3.41 -1.57 13.10
CA GLY A 90 4.31 -0.66 12.40
C GLY A 90 3.69 -0.07 11.14
N TRP A 91 2.90 -0.87 10.42
CA TRP A 91 2.13 -0.44 9.25
C TRP A 91 0.95 0.46 9.63
N TRP A 92 0.27 0.20 10.75
CA TRP A 92 -0.87 1.02 11.16
C TRP A 92 -0.47 2.47 11.49
N ASN A 93 0.68 2.67 12.14
CA ASN A 93 1.16 4.00 12.51
C ASN A 93 1.96 4.72 11.40
N HIS A 94 1.96 4.20 10.17
CA HIS A 94 2.58 4.82 8.99
C HIS A 94 1.68 5.90 8.37
N GLY A 95 2.30 6.85 7.66
CA GLY A 95 1.58 7.82 6.82
C GLY A 95 2.14 9.23 6.90
N ASN A 96 3.19 9.44 7.70
CA ASN A 96 3.93 10.69 7.74
C ASN A 96 5.40 10.40 7.43
N VAL A 97 5.78 10.68 6.18
CA VAL A 97 7.16 10.50 5.70
C VAL A 97 8.16 11.24 6.60
N GLU A 98 7.85 12.41 7.16
CA GLU A 98 8.78 13.12 8.05
C GLU A 98 8.99 12.40 9.40
N LYS A 99 7.97 11.66 9.88
CA LYS A 99 8.08 10.83 11.10
C LYS A 99 8.72 9.47 10.82
N ASP A 100 8.36 8.88 9.68
CA ASP A 100 8.86 7.58 9.22
C ASP A 100 10.33 7.67 8.78
N GLU A 101 10.73 8.84 8.29
CA GLU A 101 12.09 9.15 7.81
C GLU A 101 12.86 10.09 8.75
N LEU A 102 12.53 10.16 10.06
CA LEU A 102 13.24 10.99 11.05
C LEU A 102 14.76 10.80 10.96
N GLY A 103 15.36 11.68 10.16
CA GLY A 103 16.71 11.62 9.64
C GLY A 103 16.87 12.82 8.70
N SER A 104 17.71 13.78 9.11
CA SER A 104 17.91 15.09 8.48
C SER A 104 17.75 15.12 6.95
N CYS A 105 16.94 16.05 6.45
CA CYS A 105 16.71 16.31 5.02
C CYS A 105 17.97 16.73 4.24
N THR A 106 19.12 16.93 4.91
CA THR A 106 20.41 17.10 4.26
C THR A 106 21.20 15.80 4.31
N LEU A 107 20.85 14.85 3.44
CA LEU A 107 21.61 13.63 3.24
C LEU A 107 22.73 13.88 2.23
N ASP A 108 23.97 13.60 2.63
CA ASP A 108 25.11 13.60 1.72
C ASP A 108 24.95 12.49 0.65
N ASN A 109 25.68 12.61 -0.46
CA ASN A 109 25.58 11.63 -1.55
C ASN A 109 25.94 10.20 -1.09
N GLY A 110 26.82 10.03 -0.09
CA GLY A 110 27.15 8.74 0.50
C GLY A 110 25.94 8.10 1.18
N THR A 111 25.23 8.84 2.04
CA THR A 111 24.04 8.30 2.71
C THR A 111 22.87 8.10 1.74
N LYS A 112 22.73 8.91 0.69
CA LYS A 112 21.76 8.65 -0.40
C LYS A 112 22.00 7.29 -1.05
N THR A 113 23.26 6.97 -1.34
CA THR A 113 23.62 5.71 -2.01
C THR A 113 23.43 4.51 -1.06
N LEU A 114 23.84 4.65 0.21
CA LEU A 114 23.65 3.62 1.23
C LEU A 114 22.17 3.34 1.54
N ARG A 115 21.29 4.36 1.50
CA ARG A 115 19.83 4.23 1.69
C ARG A 115 19.17 3.27 0.69
N PHE A 116 19.75 3.10 -0.50
CA PHE A 116 19.26 2.23 -1.56
C PHE A 116 20.08 0.94 -1.73
N THR A 117 21.15 0.74 -0.94
CA THR A 117 22.11 -0.37 -1.15
C THR A 117 22.29 -1.26 0.08
N ILE A 118 22.20 -0.72 1.30
CA ILE A 118 22.39 -1.48 2.56
C ILE A 118 21.35 -0.99 3.59
N PRO A 119 20.65 -1.87 4.33
CA PRO A 119 19.72 -1.44 5.37
C PRO A 119 20.50 -0.71 6.48
N PHE A 120 20.44 0.61 6.46
CA PHE A 120 21.09 1.49 7.44
C PHE A 120 20.21 1.61 8.69
N PRO A 121 20.77 1.55 9.92
CA PRO A 121 19.98 1.69 11.14
C PRO A 121 19.43 3.11 11.24
N ARG A 122 18.11 3.25 11.05
CA ARG A 122 17.39 4.51 11.22
C ARG A 122 17.00 4.69 12.69
N ILE A 123 16.98 5.95 13.14
CA ILE A 123 16.50 6.34 14.49
C ILE A 123 15.01 5.96 14.67
N SER A 124 14.28 5.91 13.56
CA SER A 124 12.89 5.47 13.46
C SER A 124 12.83 4.05 12.87
N SER A 125 12.37 3.06 13.64
CA SER A 125 12.24 1.67 13.20
C SER A 125 10.88 1.12 13.59
N HIS A 126 10.19 0.52 12.62
CA HIS A 126 8.88 -0.12 12.81
C HIS A 126 8.95 -1.44 13.59
N PHE A 127 10.15 -2.00 13.77
CA PHE A 127 10.38 -3.25 14.53
C PHE A 127 10.84 -3.00 15.97
N HIS A 128 11.27 -1.77 16.28
CA HIS A 128 11.84 -1.43 17.57
C HIS A 128 10.78 -0.80 18.49
N PRO A 129 10.43 -1.44 19.62
CA PRO A 129 9.33 -0.98 20.48
C PRO A 129 9.60 0.38 21.14
N SER A 130 10.87 0.75 21.32
CA SER A 130 11.24 2.06 21.90
C SER A 130 11.55 3.11 20.83
N SER A 131 11.13 2.91 19.57
CA SER A 131 11.30 3.94 18.54
C SER A 131 10.36 5.13 18.78
N GLY A 132 10.73 6.31 18.27
CA GLY A 132 9.91 7.52 18.39
C GLY A 132 8.57 7.47 17.64
N LEU A 133 8.29 6.39 16.90
CA LEU A 133 7.02 6.18 16.20
C LEU A 133 5.89 5.74 17.13
N PHE A 134 6.24 5.09 18.25
CA PHE A 134 5.27 4.41 19.10
C PHE A 134 5.17 5.09 20.46
N SER A 135 3.95 5.17 20.98
CA SER A 135 3.73 5.52 22.37
C SER A 135 4.21 4.40 23.29
N PRO A 136 4.58 4.69 24.56
CA PRO A 136 5.01 3.66 25.50
C PRO A 136 3.98 2.53 25.71
N ASN A 137 2.70 2.80 25.48
CA ASN A 137 1.62 1.84 25.65
C ASN A 137 1.52 0.83 24.48
N GLU A 138 2.06 1.15 23.31
CA GLU A 138 2.03 0.29 22.11
C GLU A 138 3.23 -0.67 22.02
N ARG A 139 4.15 -0.63 22.99
CA ARG A 139 5.39 -1.41 22.97
C ARG A 139 5.17 -2.91 22.85
N LEU A 140 4.19 -3.44 23.57
CA LEU A 140 3.86 -4.87 23.51
C LEU A 140 3.29 -5.26 22.15
N ASP A 141 2.51 -4.37 21.54
CA ASP A 141 1.93 -4.60 20.22
C ASP A 141 3.01 -4.63 19.12
N VAL A 142 4.02 -3.78 19.24
CA VAL A 142 5.22 -3.79 18.38
C VAL A 142 6.01 -5.08 18.56
N ILE A 143 6.23 -5.52 19.81
CA ILE A 143 6.93 -6.79 20.08
C ILE A 143 6.19 -7.97 19.47
N THR A 144 4.87 -8.05 19.66
CA THR A 144 4.02 -9.10 19.06
C THR A 144 4.11 -9.08 17.54
N SER A 145 4.03 -7.89 16.93
CA SER A 145 4.16 -7.74 15.47
C SER A 145 5.53 -8.22 14.95
N THR A 146 6.61 -7.85 15.64
CA THR A 146 7.96 -8.29 15.29
C THR A 146 8.11 -9.81 15.44
N ALA A 147 7.57 -10.39 16.51
CA ALA A 147 7.59 -11.84 16.71
C ALA A 147 6.82 -12.59 15.62
N SER A 148 5.65 -12.08 15.19
CA SER A 148 4.88 -12.65 14.08
C SER A 148 5.67 -12.65 12.77
N VAL A 149 6.37 -11.55 12.44
CA VAL A 149 7.22 -11.48 11.24
C VAL A 149 8.39 -12.47 11.33
N VAL A 150 9.06 -12.57 12.48
CA VAL A 150 10.15 -13.54 12.69
C VAL A 150 9.66 -14.98 12.53
N LEU A 151 8.48 -15.30 13.06
CA LEU A 151 7.86 -16.61 12.91
C LEU A 151 7.60 -16.94 11.44
N VAL A 152 7.00 -16.02 10.67
CA VAL A 152 6.77 -16.23 9.23
C VAL A 152 8.10 -16.38 8.48
N ALA A 153 9.11 -15.56 8.77
CA ALA A 153 10.42 -15.69 8.15
C ALA A 153 11.06 -17.06 8.42
N ALA A 154 10.95 -17.57 9.65
CA ALA A 154 11.43 -18.90 10.01
C ALA A 154 10.66 -20.02 9.27
N LEU A 155 9.34 -19.89 9.12
CA LEU A 155 8.51 -20.82 8.34
C LEU A 155 8.89 -20.82 6.85
N LEU A 156 9.09 -19.64 6.26
CA LEU A 156 9.54 -19.52 4.87
C LEU A 156 10.92 -20.14 4.66
N LEU A 157 11.85 -19.94 5.60
CA LEU A 157 13.16 -20.57 5.57
C LEU A 157 13.05 -22.10 5.66
N TYR A 158 12.21 -22.60 6.58
CA TYR A 158 11.94 -24.03 6.72
C TYR A 158 11.36 -24.63 5.42
N PHE A 159 10.36 -23.98 4.82
CA PHE A 159 9.81 -24.39 3.53
C PHE A 159 10.84 -24.33 2.39
N SER A 160 11.75 -23.35 2.41
CA SER A 160 12.85 -23.28 1.45
C SER A 160 13.82 -24.45 1.56
N ILE A 161 14.05 -24.96 2.76
CA ILE A 161 14.88 -26.15 2.99
C ILE A 161 14.14 -27.40 2.48
N LEU A 162 12.84 -27.51 2.71
CA LEU A 162 12.04 -28.68 2.30
C LEU A 162 11.78 -28.77 0.79
N GLN A 163 11.43 -27.65 0.15
CA GLN A 163 11.00 -27.61 -1.26
C GLN A 163 12.13 -27.23 -2.22
N GLY A 164 13.24 -26.73 -1.67
CA GLY A 164 14.35 -26.19 -2.43
C GLY A 164 14.17 -24.70 -2.80
N PRO A 165 15.28 -23.96 -2.95
CA PRO A 165 15.26 -22.51 -3.14
C PRO A 165 14.60 -22.08 -4.46
N ILE A 166 14.73 -22.86 -5.53
CA ILE A 166 14.10 -22.55 -6.83
C ILE A 166 12.59 -22.65 -6.75
N GLN A 167 12.07 -23.63 -6.00
CA GLN A 167 10.63 -23.76 -5.83
C GLN A 167 10.07 -22.60 -5.00
N MET A 168 10.77 -22.18 -3.93
CA MET A 168 10.40 -20.98 -3.18
C MET A 168 10.50 -19.70 -3.99
N LEU A 169 11.51 -19.58 -4.86
CA LEU A 169 11.62 -18.45 -5.78
C LEU A 169 10.35 -18.31 -6.62
N LYS A 170 9.89 -19.42 -7.21
CA LYS A 170 8.71 -19.43 -8.08
C LYS A 170 7.39 -19.28 -7.32
N LEU A 171 7.26 -19.88 -6.14
CA LEU A 171 6.02 -19.93 -5.34
C LEU A 171 5.83 -18.73 -4.40
N TYR A 172 6.88 -18.04 -3.99
CA TYR A 172 6.75 -16.97 -3.00
C TYR A 172 7.43 -15.69 -3.48
N PHE A 173 8.72 -15.74 -3.79
CA PHE A 173 9.49 -14.52 -4.06
C PHE A 173 9.10 -13.81 -5.36
N VAL A 174 8.86 -14.53 -6.46
CA VAL A 174 8.42 -13.91 -7.72
C VAL A 174 7.03 -13.28 -7.57
N PRO A 175 5.98 -14.00 -7.10
CA PRO A 175 4.69 -13.39 -6.79
C PRO A 175 4.79 -12.19 -5.85
N TYR A 176 5.58 -12.30 -4.77
CA TYR A 176 5.80 -11.22 -3.80
C TYR A 176 6.44 -9.99 -4.45
N TRP A 177 7.49 -10.17 -5.25
CA TRP A 177 8.14 -9.06 -5.93
C TRP A 177 7.20 -8.37 -6.90
N VAL A 178 6.46 -9.17 -7.65
CA VAL A 178 5.43 -8.72 -8.59
C VAL A 178 4.35 -7.91 -7.85
N PHE A 179 3.84 -8.41 -6.73
CA PHE A 179 2.92 -7.70 -5.83
C PHE A 179 3.49 -6.36 -5.33
N VAL A 180 4.71 -6.35 -4.80
CA VAL A 180 5.37 -5.14 -4.28
C VAL A 180 5.55 -4.10 -5.39
N MET A 181 5.96 -4.52 -6.59
CA MET A 181 6.10 -3.62 -7.73
C MET A 181 4.75 -2.99 -8.11
N TRP A 182 3.67 -3.79 -8.09
CA TRP A 182 2.32 -3.29 -8.33
C TRP A 182 1.84 -2.33 -7.25
N LEU A 183 1.99 -2.69 -5.98
CA LEU A 183 1.60 -1.85 -4.85
C LEU A 183 2.32 -0.50 -4.87
N ASN A 184 3.60 -0.49 -5.25
CA ASN A 184 4.37 0.74 -5.44
C ASN A 184 3.82 1.59 -6.59
N ILE A 185 3.44 0.98 -7.71
CA ILE A 185 2.85 1.69 -8.85
C ILE A 185 1.50 2.29 -8.48
N VAL A 186 0.62 1.51 -7.85
CA VAL A 186 -0.72 1.95 -7.43
C VAL A 186 -0.62 3.08 -6.40
N THR A 187 0.18 2.88 -5.33
CA THR A 187 0.42 3.92 -4.33
C THR A 187 1.02 5.16 -4.99
N TYR A 188 1.98 5.02 -5.89
CA TYR A 188 2.53 6.17 -6.61
C TYR A 188 1.44 6.94 -7.37
N LEU A 189 0.61 6.26 -8.15
CA LEU A 189 -0.48 6.86 -8.92
C LEU A 189 -1.53 7.53 -8.03
N HIS A 190 -1.85 6.95 -6.88
CA HIS A 190 -2.77 7.54 -5.91
C HIS A 190 -2.22 8.80 -5.25
N HIS A 191 -0.91 8.95 -5.17
CA HIS A 191 -0.25 10.06 -4.49
C HIS A 191 0.42 11.08 -5.43
N HIS A 192 0.32 10.88 -6.75
CA HIS A 192 0.85 11.78 -7.76
C HIS A 192 -0.23 12.24 -8.74
N GLY A 193 -0.50 13.55 -8.72
CA GLY A 193 -1.50 14.17 -9.59
C GLY A 193 -0.84 14.74 -10.83
N TYR A 194 -0.98 14.04 -11.96
CA TYR A 194 -0.52 14.53 -13.26
C TYR A 194 -1.33 15.74 -13.75
N GLU A 195 -2.66 15.63 -13.87
CA GLU A 195 -3.50 16.70 -14.44
C GLU A 195 -3.64 17.92 -13.51
N THR A 196 -3.57 17.69 -12.21
CA THR A 196 -3.55 18.74 -11.20
C THR A 196 -2.53 18.37 -10.14
N LYS A 197 -1.48 19.18 -10.01
CA LYS A 197 -0.42 18.94 -9.03
C LYS A 197 -1.02 18.92 -7.62
N LEU A 198 -0.60 17.94 -6.84
CA LEU A 198 -1.06 17.75 -5.47
C LEU A 198 -0.15 18.50 -4.50
N PRO A 199 -0.72 19.21 -3.50
CA PRO A 199 0.08 19.84 -2.48
C PRO A 199 0.68 18.79 -1.56
N TRP A 200 1.97 18.90 -1.32
CA TRP A 200 2.70 18.19 -0.28
C TRP A 200 2.78 19.07 0.96
N TYR A 201 2.16 18.64 2.05
CA TYR A 201 2.16 19.36 3.32
C TYR A 201 3.33 18.94 4.22
N ARG A 202 3.95 19.90 4.91
CA ARG A 202 5.08 19.68 5.83
C ARG A 202 4.87 20.33 7.18
N GLY A 203 5.55 19.80 8.20
CA GLY A 203 5.57 20.39 9.54
C GLY A 203 4.17 20.71 10.07
N LYS A 204 3.91 21.99 10.38
CA LYS A 204 2.62 22.45 10.94
C LYS A 204 1.46 22.41 9.95
N GLU A 205 1.73 22.38 8.64
CA GLU A 205 0.68 22.33 7.61
C GLU A 205 0.16 20.91 7.38
N TRP A 206 0.91 19.89 7.82
CA TRP A 206 0.54 18.50 7.69
C TRP A 206 -0.47 18.08 8.77
N SER A 207 -1.51 17.38 8.35
CA SER A 207 -2.43 16.66 9.23
C SER A 207 -2.91 15.40 8.51
N TYR A 208 -3.35 14.38 9.26
CA TYR A 208 -3.86 13.13 8.70
C TYR A 208 -4.97 13.38 7.66
N LEU A 209 -5.93 14.25 7.99
CA LEU A 209 -7.03 14.64 7.11
C LEU A 209 -6.53 15.31 5.82
N ARG A 210 -5.60 16.27 5.93
CA ARG A 210 -5.04 16.95 4.76
C ARG A 210 -4.25 15.99 3.87
N GLY A 211 -3.49 15.06 4.45
CA GLY A 211 -2.75 14.03 3.70
C GLY A 211 -3.70 13.07 2.98
N GLY A 212 -4.74 12.57 3.65
CA GLY A 212 -5.76 11.70 3.05
C GLY A 212 -6.53 12.38 1.92
N LEU A 213 -6.90 13.66 2.08
CA LEU A 213 -7.62 14.42 1.04
C LEU A 213 -6.76 14.80 -0.18
N THR A 214 -5.44 14.72 -0.07
CA THR A 214 -4.53 14.96 -1.20
C THR A 214 -4.30 13.76 -2.07
N THR A 215 -4.80 12.58 -1.70
CA THR A 215 -4.73 11.43 -2.59
C THR A 215 -5.73 11.58 -3.75
N VAL A 216 -5.52 10.79 -4.79
CA VAL A 216 -6.25 10.91 -6.05
C VAL A 216 -6.86 9.58 -6.42
N ASP A 217 -8.19 9.55 -6.43
CA ASP A 217 -8.97 8.41 -6.93
C ASP A 217 -9.14 8.45 -8.47
N LEU A 218 -8.53 9.41 -9.17
CA LEU A 218 -8.73 9.65 -10.62
C LEU A 218 -8.29 8.46 -11.50
N TYR A 219 -7.38 7.61 -11.01
CA TYR A 219 -6.75 6.50 -11.74
C TYR A 219 -7.13 5.12 -11.21
N SER A 220 -8.17 5.12 -10.40
CA SER A 220 -8.55 4.03 -9.52
C SER A 220 -9.40 2.95 -10.15
N ASP A 221 -9.78 3.14 -11.42
CA ASP A 221 -10.39 2.08 -12.19
C ASP A 221 -9.30 1.24 -12.87
N TYR A 222 -9.01 0.09 -12.29
CA TYR A 222 -8.15 -0.96 -12.81
C TYR A 222 -8.90 -1.96 -13.72
N GLY A 223 -10.13 -1.66 -14.12
CA GLY A 223 -10.95 -2.50 -14.97
C GLY A 223 -11.33 -3.80 -14.27
N MET A 224 -11.02 -4.94 -14.88
CA MET A 224 -11.39 -6.25 -14.31
C MET A 224 -10.65 -6.58 -13.00
N PHE A 225 -9.63 -5.80 -12.64
CA PHE A 225 -8.80 -6.02 -11.47
C PHE A 225 -9.33 -5.37 -10.19
N ASN A 226 -10.29 -4.44 -10.26
CA ASN A 226 -10.84 -3.69 -9.10
C ASN A 226 -11.26 -4.61 -7.96
N LYS A 227 -12.13 -5.58 -8.27
CA LYS A 227 -12.66 -6.55 -7.30
C LYS A 227 -11.62 -7.53 -6.76
N ILE A 228 -10.48 -7.64 -7.44
CA ILE A 228 -9.37 -8.49 -7.00
C ILE A 228 -8.50 -7.71 -6.03
N HIS A 229 -8.37 -6.39 -6.23
CA HIS A 229 -7.71 -5.44 -5.34
C HIS A 229 -8.59 -4.92 -4.20
N HIS A 230 -9.74 -5.54 -3.93
CA HIS A 230 -10.68 -5.07 -2.91
C HIS A 230 -11.04 -3.59 -3.10
N ASP A 231 -11.24 -3.17 -4.34
CA ASP A 231 -11.69 -1.82 -4.69
C ASP A 231 -10.81 -0.72 -4.07
N ILE A 232 -9.49 -1.00 -3.93
CA ILE A 232 -8.47 -0.05 -3.44
C ILE A 232 -8.48 1.31 -4.14
N GLY A 233 -9.11 1.35 -5.32
CA GLY A 233 -9.34 2.55 -6.07
C GLY A 233 -10.10 3.66 -5.33
N THR A 234 -10.94 3.34 -4.35
CA THR A 234 -11.55 4.35 -3.46
C THR A 234 -10.55 4.80 -2.38
N HIS A 235 -9.36 5.20 -2.79
CA HIS A 235 -8.18 5.37 -1.94
C HIS A 235 -8.31 6.54 -0.96
N VAL A 236 -8.95 7.63 -1.39
CA VAL A 236 -9.29 8.76 -0.49
C VAL A 236 -10.21 8.28 0.63
N ILE A 237 -11.30 7.59 0.30
CA ILE A 237 -12.26 7.09 1.29
C ILE A 237 -11.61 6.05 2.20
N HIS A 238 -10.81 5.14 1.63
CA HIS A 238 -10.04 4.16 2.38
C HIS A 238 -9.14 4.79 3.44
N HIS A 239 -8.46 5.91 3.12
CA HIS A 239 -7.63 6.63 4.07
C HIS A 239 -8.42 7.44 5.10
N LEU A 240 -9.55 8.03 4.72
CA LEU A 240 -10.37 8.82 5.64
C LEU A 240 -11.17 7.96 6.60
N PHE A 241 -11.63 6.81 6.11
CA PHE A 241 -12.55 5.91 6.80
C PHE A 241 -12.05 4.46 6.69
N SER A 242 -10.85 4.19 7.21
CA SER A 242 -10.24 2.85 7.24
C SER A 242 -11.04 1.79 8.02
N GLN A 243 -12.11 2.20 8.70
CA GLN A 243 -13.08 1.33 9.37
C GLN A 243 -14.16 0.80 8.43
N ILE A 244 -14.38 1.44 7.27
CA ILE A 244 -15.36 0.97 6.29
C ILE A 244 -14.77 -0.27 5.59
N PRO A 245 -15.46 -1.41 5.60
CA PRO A 245 -15.02 -2.59 4.87
C PRO A 245 -14.95 -2.32 3.36
N HIS A 246 -13.97 -2.94 2.68
CA HIS A 246 -13.73 -2.69 1.25
C HIS A 246 -14.97 -2.81 0.35
N TYR A 247 -15.82 -3.79 0.63
CA TYR A 247 -17.02 -4.10 -0.16
C TYR A 247 -18.16 -3.07 0.01
N HIS A 248 -18.01 -2.08 0.91
CA HIS A 248 -18.89 -0.92 1.04
C HIS A 248 -18.20 0.41 0.68
N LEU A 249 -16.93 0.40 0.27
CA LEU A 249 -16.21 1.64 -0.02
C LEU A 249 -16.81 2.42 -1.19
N GLU A 250 -17.42 1.73 -2.16
CA GLU A 250 -18.14 2.36 -3.29
C GLU A 250 -19.46 3.03 -2.86
N GLU A 251 -20.02 2.64 -1.70
CA GLU A 251 -21.29 3.19 -1.17
C GLU A 251 -21.07 4.45 -0.32
N ALA A 252 -19.82 4.75 0.03
CA ALA A 252 -19.50 5.87 0.89
C ALA A 252 -19.78 7.22 0.18
N PRO A 253 -20.29 8.23 0.93
CA PRO A 253 -20.78 9.47 0.35
C PRO A 253 -19.68 10.21 -0.43
N ILE A 254 -20.01 10.56 -1.68
CA ILE A 254 -19.18 11.37 -2.58
C ILE A 254 -18.76 12.65 -1.84
N LEU A 255 -17.46 12.93 -1.81
CA LEU A 255 -16.82 14.08 -1.12
C LEU A 255 -17.20 15.47 -1.69
N GLY A 256 -18.41 15.60 -2.24
CA GLY A 256 -18.95 16.79 -2.85
C GLY A 256 -18.10 17.30 -4.02
N LYS A 257 -18.18 18.61 -4.27
CA LYS A 257 -17.55 19.28 -5.42
C LYS A 257 -16.02 19.22 -5.50
N TYR A 258 -15.35 18.73 -4.45
CA TYR A 258 -13.88 18.63 -4.40
C TYR A 258 -13.40 17.20 -4.67
N TYR A 259 -14.31 16.23 -4.74
CA TYR A 259 -13.99 14.87 -5.13
C TYR A 259 -13.57 14.82 -6.60
N ARG A 260 -12.54 14.02 -6.89
CA ARG A 260 -12.07 13.78 -8.25
C ARG A 260 -12.45 12.35 -8.62
N GLU A 261 -13.50 12.22 -9.43
CA GLU A 261 -14.02 10.91 -9.83
C GLU A 261 -13.02 10.15 -10.72
N PRO A 262 -12.88 8.82 -10.56
CA PRO A 262 -12.04 7.99 -11.42
C PRO A 262 -12.41 8.09 -12.89
N LYS A 263 -11.40 8.16 -13.76
CA LYS A 263 -11.59 7.90 -15.19
C LYS A 263 -11.84 6.42 -15.40
N GLN A 264 -12.94 6.10 -16.08
CA GLN A 264 -13.26 4.71 -16.39
C GLN A 264 -12.22 4.07 -17.31
N SER A 265 -11.82 2.86 -16.95
CA SER A 265 -10.91 2.01 -17.71
C SER A 265 -11.67 1.04 -18.60
N GLY A 266 -11.01 0.60 -19.68
CA GLY A 266 -11.38 -0.66 -20.33
C GLY A 266 -11.05 -1.87 -19.43
N PRO A 267 -11.28 -3.11 -19.92
CA PRO A 267 -11.02 -4.32 -19.14
C PRO A 267 -9.59 -4.44 -18.60
N ILE A 268 -8.61 -3.89 -19.34
CA ILE A 268 -7.22 -3.77 -18.94
C ILE A 268 -6.85 -2.27 -18.91
N PRO A 269 -6.30 -1.75 -17.81
CA PRO A 269 -6.10 -0.33 -17.60
C PRO A 269 -4.80 0.19 -18.25
N PHE A 270 -4.61 -0.03 -19.56
CA PHE A 270 -3.39 0.41 -20.28
C PHE A 270 -3.14 1.91 -20.21
N HIS A 271 -4.20 2.70 -20.00
CA HIS A 271 -4.11 4.15 -19.84
C HIS A 271 -3.19 4.56 -18.66
N LEU A 272 -3.12 3.72 -17.60
CA LEU A 272 -2.26 3.93 -16.43
C LEU A 272 -0.78 3.93 -16.78
N LEU A 273 -0.36 3.14 -17.77
CA LEU A 273 1.05 3.10 -18.20
C LEU A 273 1.49 4.45 -18.76
N LYS A 274 0.62 5.11 -19.52
CA LYS A 274 0.88 6.44 -20.07
C LYS A 274 0.97 7.47 -18.93
N ILE A 275 0.02 7.43 -18.00
CA ILE A 275 -0.01 8.34 -16.84
C ILE A 275 1.24 8.17 -15.99
N LEU A 276 1.59 6.92 -15.65
CA LEU A 276 2.78 6.58 -14.88
C LEU A 276 4.04 7.09 -15.59
N ALA A 277 4.19 6.83 -16.88
CA ALA A 277 5.35 7.29 -17.65
C ALA A 277 5.45 8.82 -17.68
N THR A 278 4.34 9.53 -17.83
CA THR A 278 4.34 10.99 -17.83
C THR A 278 4.64 11.56 -16.44
N SER A 279 3.98 11.07 -15.39
CA SER A 279 4.23 11.50 -14.01
C SER A 279 5.67 11.21 -13.58
N LEU A 280 6.22 10.03 -13.88
CA LEU A 280 7.63 9.73 -13.63
C LEU A 280 8.60 10.66 -14.37
N ASN A 281 8.20 11.25 -15.50
CA ASN A 281 9.01 12.23 -16.21
C ASN A 281 8.87 13.64 -15.64
N GLU A 282 7.68 14.03 -15.18
CA GLU A 282 7.38 15.40 -14.75
C GLU A 282 7.51 15.64 -13.24
N ASP A 283 7.25 14.64 -12.40
CA ASP A 283 7.22 14.75 -10.94
C ASP A 283 8.52 14.21 -10.35
N ASN A 284 9.57 15.04 -10.35
CA ASN A 284 10.92 14.58 -10.00
C ASN A 284 11.35 15.00 -8.60
N TYR A 285 10.99 16.21 -8.18
CA TYR A 285 11.38 16.73 -6.87
C TYR A 285 10.36 17.73 -6.34
N VAL A 286 10.44 18.00 -5.04
CA VAL A 286 9.69 19.04 -4.34
C VAL A 286 10.68 20.04 -3.74
N SER A 287 10.30 21.32 -3.63
CA SER A 287 11.14 22.35 -3.00
C SER A 287 11.55 21.97 -1.57
N ASP A 288 12.77 22.28 -1.13
CA ASP A 288 13.21 22.10 0.26
C ASP A 288 12.61 23.15 1.21
N HIS A 289 12.07 24.25 0.67
CA HIS A 289 11.49 25.35 1.43
C HIS A 289 9.98 25.44 1.24
N GLY A 290 9.27 25.78 2.33
CA GLY A 290 7.82 25.98 2.36
C GLY A 290 7.08 24.89 3.16
N GLY A 291 5.92 25.26 3.71
CA GLY A 291 5.01 24.34 4.43
C GLY A 291 4.05 23.59 3.50
N ILE A 292 3.79 24.15 2.31
CA ILE A 292 2.97 23.55 1.25
C ILE A 292 3.79 23.65 -0.04
N VAL A 293 4.17 22.52 -0.62
CA VAL A 293 5.03 22.45 -1.81
C VAL A 293 4.42 21.54 -2.88
N PHE A 294 4.88 21.63 -4.12
CA PHE A 294 4.36 20.84 -5.24
C PHE A 294 5.50 20.14 -5.96
N TYR A 295 5.18 19.06 -6.69
CA TYR A 295 6.15 18.40 -7.54
C TYR A 295 6.53 19.26 -8.74
N HIS A 296 7.83 19.24 -9.05
CA HIS A 296 8.45 19.96 -10.16
C HIS A 296 9.27 19.01 -11.03
N THR A 297 9.38 19.39 -12.30
CA THR A 297 10.19 18.68 -13.28
C THR A 297 11.63 19.14 -13.22
N ASP A 298 12.56 18.18 -13.21
CA ASP A 298 14.00 18.45 -13.26
C ASP A 298 14.45 18.75 -14.71
N PRO A 299 14.84 20.00 -15.01
CA PRO A 299 15.29 20.37 -16.35
C PRO A 299 16.57 19.65 -16.80
N GLN A 300 17.43 19.24 -15.86
CA GLN A 300 18.67 18.54 -16.18
C GLN A 300 18.39 17.10 -16.61
N ARG A 301 17.49 16.42 -15.89
CA ARG A 301 17.01 15.08 -16.25
C ARG A 301 16.34 15.06 -17.62
N LEU A 302 15.47 16.04 -17.90
CA LEU A 302 14.85 16.20 -19.23
C LEU A 302 15.90 16.38 -20.34
N LYS A 303 16.92 17.21 -20.12
CA LYS A 303 18.02 17.40 -21.09
C LYS A 303 18.83 16.12 -21.30
N TYR A 304 19.13 15.37 -20.23
CA TYR A 304 19.86 14.11 -20.32
C TYR A 304 19.14 13.09 -21.21
N PHE A 305 17.83 12.89 -21.01
CA PHE A 305 17.08 11.93 -21.81
C PHE A 305 16.89 12.38 -23.26
N LYS A 306 16.65 13.69 -23.51
CA LYS A 306 16.59 14.24 -24.88
C LYS A 306 17.90 14.05 -25.66
N ASN A 307 19.04 14.17 -24.99
CA ASN A 307 20.35 13.97 -25.62
C ASN A 307 20.68 12.49 -25.91
N LYS A 308 19.99 11.55 -25.24
CA LYS A 308 20.19 10.10 -25.42
C LYS A 308 19.25 9.49 -26.47
N SER A 309 18.16 10.19 -26.80
CA SER A 309 17.17 9.80 -27.81
C SER A 309 17.48 10.32 -29.21
N ASN A 310 18.52 11.16 -29.34
CA ASN A 310 19.09 11.62 -30.62
C ASN A 310 20.37 10.85 -30.92
#